data_AF-A0A2C9CF97-F1
#
_entry.id   AF-A0A2C9CF97-F1
#
_cell.length_a   1.000
_cell.length_b   1.000
_cell.length_c   1.000
_cell.angle_alpha   90.00
_cell.angle_beta   90.00
_cell.angle_gamma   90.00
#
_symmetry.space_group_name_H-M   'P 1'
#
loop_
_entity.id
_entity.type
_entity.pdbx_description
1 polymer ?
#
loop_
_entity_poly.entity_id
_entity_poly.type
_entity_poly.pdbx_seq_one_letter_code
_entity_poly.pdbx_strand_id
1 'polypeptide(L)' 'MAKYKSMLKTHSVDVAGRKRKCYHDDAHSIQKGQLVLKVKDGMYKDSFYCTKCVLHMINQCRERLNEIEDNFRREN' A
#
# COMPACT_ATOMS: atom_id res chain seq x y z
N MET A 1 3.72 5.19 -28.35
CA MET A 1 4.66 5.24 -27.20
C MET A 1 4.37 4.07 -26.28
N ALA A 2 5.39 3.33 -25.85
CA ALA A 2 5.19 2.23 -24.91
C ALA A 2 4.74 2.79 -23.55
N LYS A 3 3.78 2.12 -22.89
CA LYS A 3 3.36 2.52 -21.54
C LYS A 3 4.49 2.25 -20.55
N TYR A 4 4.79 3.22 -19.70
CA TYR A 4 5.70 3.02 -18.58
C TYR A 4 5.16 1.91 -17.66
N LYS A 5 6.04 1.03 -17.21
CA LYS A 5 5.68 0.00 -16.23
C LYS A 5 5.35 0.67 -14.90
N SER A 6 4.31 0.20 -14.21
CA SER A 6 3.96 0.69 -12.88
C SER A 6 5.13 0.47 -11.89
N MET A 7 5.37 1.47 -11.05
CA MET A 7 6.29 1.36 -9.91
C MET A 7 5.68 0.51 -8.78
N LEU A 8 4.34 0.43 -8.68
CA LEU A 8 3.62 -0.32 -7.66
C LEU A 8 3.38 -1.76 -8.11
N LYS A 9 4.32 -2.67 -7.82
CA LYS A 9 4.31 -4.06 -8.33
C LYS A 9 3.75 -5.11 -7.36
N THR A 10 3.84 -4.86 -6.05
CA THR A 10 3.52 -5.83 -5.00
C THR A 10 2.22 -5.55 -4.27
N HIS A 11 1.55 -4.44 -4.58
CA HIS A 11 0.39 -3.92 -3.86
C HIS A 11 -0.89 -4.19 -4.65
N SER A 12 -1.94 -4.65 -3.97
CA SER A 12 -3.26 -4.89 -4.55
C SER A 12 -4.36 -4.58 -3.54
N VAL A 13 -5.55 -4.21 -4.03
CA VAL A 13 -6.74 -4.02 -3.19
C VAL A 13 -7.57 -5.29 -3.23
N ASP A 14 -8.01 -5.76 -2.07
CA ASP A 14 -8.83 -6.96 -1.92
C ASP A 14 -9.96 -6.72 -0.90
N VAL A 15 -10.89 -7.67 -0.79
CA VAL A 15 -11.93 -7.69 0.24
C VAL A 15 -11.62 -8.81 1.23
N ALA A 16 -11.63 -8.48 2.52
CA ALA A 16 -11.34 -9.46 3.56
C ALA A 16 -12.40 -10.57 3.61
N GLY A 17 -12.04 -11.79 3.22
CA GLY A 17 -12.96 -12.95 3.31
C GLY A 17 -13.26 -13.44 4.73
N ARG A 18 -12.43 -13.05 5.71
CA ARG A 18 -12.58 -13.37 7.15
C ARG A 18 -11.97 -12.27 8.01
N LYS A 19 -12.26 -12.25 9.31
CA LYS A 19 -11.59 -11.36 10.27
C LYS A 19 -10.08 -11.61 10.24
N ARG A 20 -9.29 -10.53 10.18
CA ARG A 20 -7.82 -10.55 10.15
C ARG A 20 -7.28 -9.43 11.02
N LYS A 21 -6.02 -9.54 11.45
CA LYS A 21 -5.29 -8.44 12.06
C LYS A 21 -4.70 -7.54 10.97
N CYS A 22 -4.61 -6.25 11.25
CA CYS A 22 -3.79 -5.35 10.43
C CYS A 22 -2.32 -5.68 10.67
N TYR A 23 -1.51 -5.67 9.60
CA TYR A 23 -0.08 -5.93 9.71
C TYR A 23 0.68 -4.78 10.40
N HIS A 24 0.20 -3.53 10.26
CA HIS A 24 0.87 -2.36 10.83
C HIS A 24 0.69 -2.25 12.36
N ASP A 25 -0.46 -2.66 12.88
CA ASP A 25 -0.81 -2.46 14.29
C ASP A 25 -1.73 -3.60 14.75
N ASP A 26 -1.29 -4.34 15.77
CA ASP A 26 -1.99 -5.48 16.36
C ASP A 26 -3.33 -5.11 17.01
N ALA A 27 -3.51 -3.84 17.42
CA ALA A 27 -4.77 -3.35 17.97
C ALA A 27 -5.84 -3.15 16.87
N HIS A 28 -5.41 -2.98 15.61
CA HIS A 28 -6.33 -2.83 14.49
C HIS A 28 -6.81 -4.20 13.99
N SER A 29 -8.13 -4.34 13.88
CA SER A 29 -8.76 -5.51 13.27
C SER A 29 -9.50 -5.16 11.99
N ILE A 30 -9.42 -6.06 11.02
CA ILE A 30 -10.10 -6.00 9.73
C ILE A 30 -11.24 -7.01 9.80
N GLN A 31 -12.47 -6.54 9.61
CA GLN A 31 -13.67 -7.37 9.59
C GLN A 31 -13.92 -7.97 8.20
N LYS A 32 -14.66 -9.08 8.15
CA LYS A 32 -15.09 -9.68 6.89
C LYS A 32 -15.88 -8.64 6.06
N GLY A 33 -15.60 -8.57 4.76
CA GLY A 33 -16.24 -7.64 3.83
C GLY A 33 -15.59 -6.25 3.77
N GLN A 34 -14.62 -5.95 4.63
CA GLN A 34 -13.88 -4.68 4.54
C GLN A 34 -12.81 -4.72 3.45
N LEU A 35 -12.56 -3.57 2.83
CA LEU A 35 -11.44 -3.38 1.92
C LEU A 35 -10.12 -3.50 2.67
N VAL A 36 -9.15 -4.15 2.04
CA VAL A 36 -7.79 -4.30 2.55
C VAL A 36 -6.78 -3.98 1.46
N LEU A 37 -5.67 -3.38 1.87
CA LEU A 37 -4.48 -3.41 1.05
C LEU A 37 -3.76 -4.72 1.31
N LYS A 38 -3.55 -5.47 0.25
CA LYS A 38 -2.76 -6.70 0.22
C LYS A 38 -1.40 -6.39 -0.37
N VAL A 39 -0.35 -6.65 0.40
CA VAL A 39 1.05 -6.48 -0.02
C VAL A 39 1.71 -7.85 -0.10
N LYS A 40 2.29 -8.17 -1.25
CA LYS A 40 3.04 -9.41 -1.48
C LYS A 40 4.50 -9.23 -1.05
N ASP A 41 4.87 -9.76 0.10
CA ASP A 41 6.24 -9.69 0.66
C ASP A 41 7.09 -10.90 0.26
N GLY A 42 7.17 -11.16 -1.05
CA GLY A 42 8.03 -12.20 -1.61
C GLY A 42 7.60 -13.63 -1.26
N MET A 43 8.54 -14.44 -0.73
CA MET A 43 8.40 -15.88 -0.52
C MET A 43 7.53 -16.23 0.70
N TYR A 44 7.30 -15.26 1.59
CA TYR A 44 6.54 -15.42 2.82
C TYR A 44 5.24 -14.59 2.74
N LYS A 45 4.21 -15.10 3.42
CA LYS A 45 2.78 -14.76 3.31
C LYS A 45 2.45 -13.30 3.02
N ASP A 46 1.34 -13.10 2.30
CA ASP A 46 0.75 -11.79 2.06
C ASP A 46 0.47 -11.02 3.35
N SER A 47 0.87 -9.75 3.38
CA SER A 47 0.56 -8.79 4.45
C SER A 47 -0.73 -8.04 4.14
N PHE A 48 -1.59 -7.84 5.16
CA PHE A 48 -2.88 -7.18 5.00
C PHE A 48 -2.99 -5.95 5.90
N TYR A 49 -3.41 -4.83 5.32
CA TYR A 49 -3.53 -3.56 6.03
C TYR A 49 -4.97 -3.05 5.99
N CYS A 50 -5.44 -2.51 7.12
CA CYS A 50 -6.77 -1.92 7.23
C CYS A 50 -6.82 -0.54 6.56
N THR A 51 -8.02 -0.09 6.18
CA THR A 51 -8.23 1.19 5.47
C THR A 51 -7.57 2.37 6.18
N LYS A 52 -7.66 2.47 7.51
CA LYS A 52 -7.06 3.57 8.29
C LYS A 52 -5.54 3.64 8.09
N CYS A 53 -4.84 2.51 8.25
CA CYS A 53 -3.40 2.44 8.05
C CYS A 53 -3.03 2.72 6.59
N VAL A 54 -3.80 2.18 5.64
CA VAL A 54 -3.57 2.37 4.21
C VAL A 54 -3.64 3.84 3.82
N LEU A 55 -4.64 4.58 4.30
CA LEU A 55 -4.76 6.01 4.00
C LEU A 55 -3.58 6.82 4.54
N HIS A 56 -3.09 6.49 5.74
CA HIS A 56 -1.91 7.13 6.29
C HIS A 56 -0.65 6.81 5.47
N MET A 57 -0.45 5.54 5.10
CA MET A 57 0.67 5.12 4.24
C MET A 57 0.64 5.82 2.89
N ILE A 58 -0.53 5.95 2.26
CA ILE A 58 -0.68 6.64 0.97
C ILE A 58 -0.24 8.10 1.08
N ASN A 59 -0.58 8.79 2.15
CA ASN A 59 -0.16 10.18 2.35
C ASN A 59 1.36 10.29 2.47
N GLN A 60 1.99 9.44 3.29
CA GLN A 60 3.46 9.40 3.40
C GLN A 60 4.15 9.05 2.07
N CYS A 61 3.55 8.14 1.29
CA CYS A 61 4.05 7.81 -0.04
C CYS A 61 3.94 8.98 -1.01
N ARG A 62 2.84 9.75 -0.97
CA ARG A 62 2.67 10.94 -1.80
C ARG A 62 3.71 12.00 -1.48
N GLU A 63 3.96 12.26 -0.20
CA GLU A 63 5.00 13.20 0.24
C GLU A 63 6.36 12.82 -0.33
N ARG A 64 6.77 11.55 -0.17
CA ARG A 64 8.04 11.04 -0.71
C ARG A 64 8.10 11.09 -2.24
N LEU A 65 7.00 10.80 -2.94
CA LEU A 65 6.96 10.87 -4.39
C LEU A 65 7.13 12.31 -4.88
N ASN A 66 6.52 13.28 -4.19
CA ASN A 66 6.71 14.70 -4.50
C ASN A 66 8.17 15.12 -4.29
N GLU A 67 8.82 14.70 -3.21
CA GLU A 67 10.25 14.97 -2.97
C GLU A 67 11.13 14.40 -4.09
N ILE A 68 10.86 13.16 -4.52
CA ILE A 68 11.58 12.53 -5.64
C ILE A 68 11.36 13.34 -6.92
N GLU A 69 10.11 13.72 -7.23
CA GLU A 69 9.77 14.51 -8.40
C GLU A 69 10.49 15.87 -8.40
N ASP A 70 10.51 16.57 -7.26
CA ASP A 70 11.19 17.86 -7.12
C ASP A 70 12.70 17.76 -7.39
N ASN A 71 13.34 16.67 -6.97
CA ASN A 71 14.77 16.44 -7.25
C ASN A 71 15.04 16.31 -8.76
N PHE A 72 14.23 15.53 -9.48
CA PHE A 72 14.38 15.37 -10.94
C PHE A 72 13.99 16.64 -11.71
N ARG A 73 13.05 17.44 -11.20
CA ARG A 73 12.69 18.74 -11.79
C ARG A 73 13.78 19.79 -11.63
N ARG A 74 14.58 19.73 -10.56
CA ARG A 74 15.72 20.65 -10.33
C ARG A 74 16.95 20.33 -11.16
N GLU A 75 17.06 19.09 -11.65
CA GLU A 75 18.15 18.65 -12.52
C GLU A 75 17.95 19.09 -13.98
N ASN A 76 16.72 19.45 -14.37
CA ASN A 76 16.34 19.93 -15.71
C ASN A 76 16.03 21.42 -15.72
#